data_AF-A0A382UNQ5-F1
#
_entry.id   AF-A0A382UNQ5-F1
#
_cell.length_a   1.000
_cell.length_b   1.000
_cell.length_c   1.000
_cell.angle_alpha   90.00
_cell.angle_beta   90.00
_cell.angle_gamma   90.00
#
_symmetry.space_group_name_H-M   'P 1'
#
loop_
_entity.id
_entity.type
_entity.pdbx_description
1 polymer ?
#
loop_
_entity_poly.entity_id
_entity_poly.type
_entity_poly.pdbx_seq_one_letter_code
_entity_poly.pdbx_strand_id
1 'polypeptide(L)'
;PGFGGTGYCGLAAKAGFTHASGTKIKLNRSLAHTSYPSTVRIRLAIILTIAVFPAQAVDFAKEIQPLLKNKCSRCHSGHKAKGGFSINSRTTLLEAAKPNDSAKSLLYQLITSKDPDERMPSEGEPLSPEQISLIKTWIDEGIAWPKGYSFAEWRKAPLAPRVVKLPAAKNGLKNPVDRFLQPYFDKKGVKQKELVDDRTFLRRAYLDLIGLPPTPEQYRSFAGDKDPAKYEKVVDALLANDEHYMQHWITFWNDAFRNSYTRQYHGGNKYRLTNWLKASLKANKPYDQFA
;
A
#
# COMPACT_ATOMS: atom_id res chain seq x y z
N PRO A 1 7.66 1.50 40.70
CA PRO A 1 6.81 0.29 40.64
C PRO A 1 6.83 -0.32 39.23
N GLY A 2 7.90 -1.05 38.93
CA GLY A 2 8.04 -1.86 37.72
C GLY A 2 7.79 -3.32 38.08
N PHE A 3 7.06 -4.04 37.24
CA PHE A 3 7.02 -5.49 37.26
C PHE A 3 7.31 -6.01 35.86
N GLY A 4 8.47 -6.64 35.74
CA GLY A 4 8.78 -7.58 34.66
C GLY A 4 8.61 -9.01 35.15
N GLY A 5 8.56 -9.93 34.19
CA GLY A 5 9.22 -11.23 34.32
C GLY A 5 8.37 -12.43 34.75
N THR A 6 7.97 -13.19 33.73
CA THR A 6 8.18 -14.65 33.59
C THR A 6 7.68 -15.63 34.65
N GLY A 7 6.92 -16.63 34.20
CA GLY A 7 6.69 -17.89 34.93
C GLY A 7 6.01 -18.95 34.07
N TYR A 8 6.81 -19.84 33.49
CA TYR A 8 6.40 -21.10 32.87
C TYR A 8 5.73 -22.01 33.91
N CYS A 9 4.69 -22.75 33.52
CA CYS A 9 4.35 -24.02 34.16
C CYS A 9 3.72 -24.95 33.12
N GLY A 10 4.41 -26.06 32.85
CA GLY A 10 3.95 -27.12 31.97
C GLY A 10 2.97 -28.05 32.68
N LEU A 11 2.07 -28.67 31.91
CA LEU A 11 1.37 -29.88 32.34
C LEU A 11 1.44 -30.91 31.21
N ALA A 12 2.00 -32.05 31.56
CA ALA A 12 2.04 -33.26 30.76
C ALA A 12 0.68 -33.98 30.80
N ALA A 13 0.30 -34.62 29.70
CA ALA A 13 -0.60 -35.77 29.74
C ALA A 13 -0.27 -36.74 28.59
N LYS A 14 0.14 -37.95 28.98
CA LYS A 14 0.35 -39.14 28.16
C LYS A 14 -0.97 -39.84 27.85
N ALA A 15 -1.10 -40.37 26.65
CA ALA A 15 -1.70 -41.67 26.27
C ALA A 15 -1.52 -41.77 24.74
N GLY A 16 -1.13 -42.86 24.08
CA GLY A 16 -1.07 -44.27 24.41
C GLY A 16 -1.58 -45.06 23.18
N PHE A 17 -0.85 -46.11 22.80
CA PHE A 17 -1.28 -47.29 22.01
C PHE A 17 -1.17 -47.35 20.46
N THR A 18 -0.10 -48.06 20.05
CA THR A 18 -0.04 -49.31 19.23
C THR A 18 -0.51 -49.36 17.77
N HIS A 19 0.43 -49.73 16.87
CA HIS A 19 0.45 -50.96 16.05
C HIS A 19 1.82 -50.99 15.32
N ALA A 20 2.74 -51.96 15.53
CA ALA A 20 2.76 -53.39 15.18
C ALA A 20 3.31 -53.70 13.76
N SER A 21 4.21 -54.68 13.73
CA SER A 21 4.91 -55.32 12.60
C SER A 21 6.04 -54.49 11.94
N GLY A 22 7.30 -54.94 11.83
CA GLY A 22 7.92 -56.22 12.11
C GLY A 22 8.21 -56.98 10.82
N THR A 23 9.41 -56.84 10.26
CA THR A 23 10.06 -57.94 9.52
C THR A 23 11.58 -57.78 9.57
N LYS A 24 12.23 -58.76 10.21
CA LYS A 24 13.68 -58.96 10.26
C LYS A 24 14.15 -59.54 8.93
N ILE A 25 15.21 -59.00 8.34
CA ILE A 25 15.95 -59.69 7.27
C ILE A 25 17.26 -60.20 7.87
N LYS A 26 17.41 -61.53 7.84
CA LYS A 26 18.56 -62.30 8.30
C LYS A 26 19.76 -62.04 7.39
N LEU A 27 20.90 -61.70 7.99
CA LEU A 27 22.22 -61.86 7.37
C LEU A 27 22.51 -63.35 7.21
N ASN A 28 22.80 -63.79 6.00
CA ASN A 28 23.42 -65.09 5.76
C ASN A 28 24.84 -64.86 5.24
N ARG A 29 25.81 -65.09 6.13
CA ARG A 29 27.22 -65.27 5.77
C ARG A 29 27.36 -66.65 5.15
N SER A 30 27.75 -66.72 3.88
CA SER A 30 28.38 -67.90 3.33
C SER A 30 29.79 -67.51 2.89
N LEU A 31 30.76 -68.09 3.61
CA LEU A 31 32.17 -68.07 3.26
C LEU A 31 32.40 -69.19 2.25
N ALA A 32 32.83 -68.83 1.05
CA ALA A 32 33.42 -69.78 0.11
C ALA A 32 34.74 -69.17 -0.39
N HIS A 33 35.84 -69.71 0.11
CA HIS A 33 37.19 -69.51 -0.40
C HIS A 33 37.35 -70.29 -1.70
N THR A 34 37.70 -69.62 -2.80
CA THR A 34 38.39 -70.27 -3.93
C THR A 34 39.29 -69.26 -4.65
N SER A 35 40.60 -69.47 -4.47
CA SER A 35 41.69 -69.37 -5.46
C SER A 35 41.75 -68.18 -6.42
N TYR A 36 42.73 -67.31 -6.19
CA TYR A 36 43.30 -66.33 -7.12
C TYR A 36 43.95 -67.00 -8.34
N PRO A 37 43.84 -66.35 -9.51
CA PRO A 37 45.06 -66.14 -10.29
C PRO A 37 45.22 -64.71 -10.81
N SER A 38 46.50 -64.32 -10.95
CA SER A 38 47.02 -63.36 -11.91
C SER A 38 46.74 -61.86 -11.70
N THR A 39 47.81 -61.13 -11.44
CA THR A 39 47.90 -59.67 -11.34
C THR A 39 47.39 -58.96 -12.60
N VAL A 40 46.16 -58.43 -12.54
CA VAL A 40 45.67 -57.43 -13.50
C VAL A 40 45.91 -56.05 -12.90
N ARG A 41 46.83 -55.28 -13.49
CA ARG A 41 47.04 -53.86 -13.16
C ARG A 41 45.87 -53.04 -13.70
N ILE A 42 44.84 -52.84 -12.89
CA ILE A 42 43.73 -51.91 -13.20
C ILE A 42 44.27 -50.49 -13.03
N ARG A 43 44.49 -49.77 -14.14
CA ARG A 43 44.66 -48.31 -14.10
C ARG A 43 43.29 -47.71 -13.81
N LEU A 44 43.06 -47.31 -12.56
CA LEU A 44 41.86 -46.59 -12.15
C LEU A 44 41.96 -45.16 -12.71
N ALA A 45 41.31 -44.92 -13.86
CA ALA A 45 41.09 -43.55 -14.34
C ALA A 45 40.04 -42.90 -13.43
N ILE A 46 40.47 -41.99 -12.57
CA ILE A 46 39.58 -41.14 -11.78
C ILE A 46 38.96 -40.13 -12.76
N ILE A 47 37.75 -40.43 -13.22
CA ILE A 47 36.92 -39.46 -13.94
C ILE A 47 36.39 -38.49 -12.90
N LEU A 48 37.00 -37.30 -12.84
CA LEU A 48 36.54 -36.19 -12.02
C LEU A 48 35.25 -35.63 -12.65
N THR A 49 34.09 -36.17 -12.28
CA THR A 49 32.78 -35.58 -12.64
C THR A 49 32.65 -34.22 -11.97
N ILE A 50 32.87 -33.16 -12.74
CA ILE A 50 32.53 -31.79 -12.34
C ILE A 50 31.01 -31.72 -12.26
N ALA A 51 30.46 -31.69 -11.05
CA ALA A 51 29.06 -31.36 -10.83
C ALA A 51 28.86 -29.89 -11.20
N VAL A 52 28.32 -29.63 -12.39
CA VAL A 52 27.85 -28.30 -12.78
C VAL A 52 26.54 -28.06 -12.03
N PHE A 53 26.63 -27.36 -10.89
CA PHE A 53 25.44 -26.86 -10.23
C PHE A 53 24.82 -25.77 -11.11
N PRO A 54 23.52 -25.85 -11.47
CA PRO A 54 22.87 -24.78 -12.18
C PRO A 54 22.91 -23.53 -11.30
N ALA A 55 23.45 -22.44 -11.85
CA ALA A 55 23.34 -21.13 -11.21
C ALA A 55 21.85 -20.85 -10.97
N GLN A 56 21.47 -20.58 -9.72
CA GLN A 56 20.10 -20.19 -9.41
C GLN A 56 19.84 -18.84 -10.11
N ALA A 57 18.73 -18.78 -10.86
CA ALA A 57 18.29 -17.53 -11.48
C ALA A 57 18.03 -16.48 -10.41
N VAL A 58 18.31 -15.22 -10.72
CA VAL A 58 18.18 -14.10 -9.77
C VAL A 58 16.72 -13.91 -9.38
N ASP A 59 16.45 -13.90 -8.07
CA ASP A 59 15.10 -13.68 -7.54
C ASP A 59 14.83 -12.17 -7.44
N PHE A 60 13.95 -11.67 -8.31
CA PHE A 60 13.60 -10.25 -8.32
C PHE A 60 13.11 -9.76 -6.94
N ALA A 61 12.24 -10.50 -6.26
CA ALA A 61 11.61 -10.02 -5.04
C ALA A 61 12.59 -10.01 -3.85
N LYS A 62 13.49 -10.99 -3.80
CA LYS A 62 14.45 -11.12 -2.69
C LYS A 62 15.73 -10.31 -2.88
N GLU A 63 16.20 -10.16 -4.12
CA GLU A 63 17.54 -9.65 -4.38
C GLU A 63 17.51 -8.29 -5.10
N ILE A 64 16.77 -8.18 -6.21
CA ILE A 64 16.77 -6.97 -7.05
C ILE A 64 15.88 -5.88 -6.47
N GLN A 65 14.66 -6.23 -6.04
CA GLN A 65 13.69 -5.30 -5.49
C GLN A 65 14.25 -4.47 -4.32
N PRO A 66 14.84 -5.07 -3.26
CA PRO A 66 15.39 -4.29 -2.16
C PRO A 66 16.60 -3.45 -2.61
N LEU A 67 17.42 -3.94 -3.54
CA LEU A 67 18.56 -3.20 -4.06
C LEU A 67 18.11 -1.93 -4.80
N LEU A 68 17.19 -2.06 -5.78
CA LEU A 68 16.65 -0.92 -6.53
C LEU A 68 15.88 0.04 -5.62
N LYS A 69 15.16 -0.47 -4.62
CA LYS A 69 14.46 0.36 -3.63
C LYS A 69 15.42 1.20 -2.79
N ASN A 70 16.54 0.63 -2.36
CA ASN A 70 17.46 1.31 -1.47
C ASN A 70 18.43 2.23 -2.20
N LYS A 71 18.87 1.86 -3.40
CA LYS A 71 19.92 2.59 -4.14
C LYS A 71 19.39 3.49 -5.26
N CYS A 72 18.20 3.21 -5.81
CA CYS A 72 17.73 3.88 -7.03
C CYS A 72 16.39 4.61 -6.86
N SER A 73 15.43 4.06 -6.11
CA SER A 73 14.05 4.55 -6.11
C SER A 73 13.90 5.97 -5.55
N ARG A 74 14.76 6.39 -4.63
CA ARG A 74 14.73 7.76 -4.07
C ARG A 74 14.77 8.85 -5.14
N CYS A 75 15.48 8.62 -6.24
CA CYS A 75 15.67 9.61 -7.32
C CYS A 75 15.02 9.21 -8.65
N HIS A 76 14.79 7.92 -8.90
CA HIS A 76 14.26 7.42 -10.18
C HIS A 76 12.86 6.77 -10.07
N SER A 77 12.18 6.86 -8.92
CA SER A 77 10.79 6.40 -8.77
C SER A 77 9.82 7.55 -8.51
N GLY A 78 8.51 7.30 -8.66
CA GLY A 78 7.46 8.30 -8.48
C GLY A 78 7.38 9.30 -9.65
N HIS A 79 6.96 10.55 -9.35
CA HIS A 79 6.66 11.58 -10.36
C HIS A 79 7.81 12.57 -10.65
N LYS A 80 8.91 12.52 -9.88
CA LYS A 80 10.07 13.41 -10.04
C LYS A 80 11.34 12.59 -10.23
N ALA A 81 11.41 11.88 -11.34
CA ALA A 81 12.60 11.14 -11.75
C ALA A 81 13.71 12.10 -12.20
N LYS A 82 14.89 12.05 -11.57
CA LYS A 82 16.07 12.78 -12.05
C LYS A 82 16.51 12.23 -13.41
N GLY A 83 16.96 13.12 -14.29
CA GLY A 83 17.48 12.74 -15.62
C GLY A 83 16.45 12.16 -16.59
N GLY A 84 15.14 12.36 -16.34
CA GLY A 84 14.07 11.86 -17.22
C GLY A 84 13.91 10.33 -17.24
N PHE A 85 14.68 9.58 -16.44
CA PHE A 85 14.67 8.12 -16.42
C PHE A 85 13.91 7.56 -15.22
N SER A 86 12.97 6.64 -15.46
CA SER A 86 12.15 6.03 -14.41
C SER A 86 12.37 4.53 -14.25
N ILE A 87 12.60 4.07 -13.02
CA ILE A 87 12.60 2.65 -12.66
C ILE A 87 11.21 2.13 -12.30
N ASN A 88 10.15 2.94 -12.45
CA ASN A 88 8.81 2.61 -11.95
C ASN A 88 8.27 1.30 -12.52
N SER A 89 8.50 1.01 -13.79
CA SER A 89 8.00 -0.20 -14.46
C SER A 89 9.11 -0.89 -15.22
N ARG A 90 8.89 -2.16 -15.61
CA ARG A 90 9.79 -2.85 -16.55
C ARG A 90 9.97 -2.01 -17.82
N THR A 91 8.88 -1.51 -18.41
CA THR A 91 8.91 -0.76 -19.67
C THR A 91 9.83 0.46 -19.59
N THR A 92 9.72 1.26 -18.53
CA THR A 92 10.56 2.46 -18.36
C THR A 92 12.01 2.11 -18.02
N LEU A 93 12.25 1.04 -17.25
CA LEU A 93 13.61 0.55 -16.98
C LEU A 93 14.34 0.13 -18.27
N LEU A 94 13.62 -0.45 -19.23
CA LEU A 94 14.17 -0.93 -20.50
C LEU A 94 14.71 0.19 -21.41
N GLU A 95 14.39 1.45 -21.11
CA GLU A 95 14.99 2.60 -21.80
C GLU A 95 16.51 2.67 -21.54
N ALA A 96 16.94 2.31 -20.32
CA ALA A 96 18.35 2.29 -19.92
C ALA A 96 18.95 0.87 -19.78
N ALA A 97 18.13 -0.18 -19.77
CA ALA A 97 18.59 -1.57 -19.62
C ALA A 97 18.19 -2.41 -20.83
N LYS A 98 19.16 -3.11 -21.43
CA LYS A 98 18.98 -4.01 -22.57
C LYS A 98 18.95 -5.46 -22.06
N PRO A 99 17.79 -6.15 -22.15
CA PRO A 99 17.69 -7.55 -21.75
C PRO A 99 18.72 -8.41 -22.49
N ASN A 100 19.33 -9.35 -21.77
CA ASN A 100 20.35 -10.27 -22.28
C ASN A 100 21.69 -9.61 -22.71
N ASP A 101 21.88 -8.30 -22.48
CA ASP A 101 23.11 -7.60 -22.81
C ASP A 101 23.41 -6.48 -21.79
N SER A 102 24.00 -6.87 -20.65
CA SER A 102 24.42 -5.90 -19.64
C SER A 102 25.46 -4.92 -20.16
N ALA A 103 26.35 -5.34 -21.07
CA ALA A 103 27.44 -4.49 -21.57
C ALA A 103 26.93 -3.29 -22.38
N LYS A 104 25.82 -3.46 -23.11
CA LYS A 104 25.14 -2.37 -23.84
C LYS A 104 24.05 -1.67 -23.02
N SER A 105 23.85 -2.05 -21.76
CA SER A 105 22.90 -1.40 -20.88
C SER A 105 23.51 -0.14 -20.28
N LEU A 106 22.94 1.03 -20.60
CA LEU A 106 23.33 2.30 -19.98
C LEU A 106 23.26 2.23 -18.45
N LEU A 107 22.24 1.55 -17.90
CA LEU A 107 22.11 1.28 -16.47
C LEU A 107 23.40 0.65 -15.89
N TYR A 108 23.94 -0.37 -16.58
CA TYR A 108 25.15 -1.06 -16.12
C TYR A 108 26.40 -0.18 -16.25
N GLN A 109 26.49 0.61 -17.32
CA GLN A 109 27.59 1.56 -17.54
C GLN A 109 27.64 2.62 -16.43
N LEU A 110 26.48 3.18 -16.06
CA LEU A 110 26.41 4.22 -15.03
C LEU A 110 26.71 3.70 -13.61
N ILE A 111 26.28 2.48 -13.25
CA ILE A 111 26.60 1.91 -11.93
C ILE A 111 28.05 1.43 -11.80
N THR A 112 28.75 1.25 -12.92
CA THR A 112 30.16 0.86 -12.98
C THR A 112 31.10 2.02 -13.32
N SER A 113 30.57 3.21 -13.61
CA SER A 113 31.37 4.38 -13.94
C SER A 113 32.25 4.80 -12.77
N LYS A 114 33.47 5.21 -13.10
CA LYS A 114 34.45 5.76 -12.16
C LYS A 114 34.34 7.27 -12.04
N ASP A 115 33.65 7.92 -12.97
CA ASP A 115 33.41 9.36 -12.95
C ASP A 115 32.33 9.67 -11.90
N PRO A 116 32.62 10.46 -10.85
CA PRO A 116 31.63 10.85 -9.84
C PRO A 116 30.40 11.56 -10.40
N ASP A 117 30.53 12.27 -11.53
CA ASP A 117 29.44 13.04 -12.14
C ASP A 117 28.49 12.16 -12.98
N GLU A 118 28.98 11.01 -13.44
CA GLU A 118 28.18 10.03 -14.20
C GLU A 118 27.76 8.81 -13.37
N ARG A 119 28.49 8.50 -12.30
CA ARG A 119 28.28 7.31 -11.47
C ARG A 119 26.91 7.35 -10.79
N MET A 120 26.19 6.24 -10.92
CA MET A 120 24.97 6.00 -10.17
C MET A 120 25.20 5.06 -8.97
N PRO A 121 24.63 5.35 -7.78
CA PRO A 121 23.83 6.52 -7.44
C PRO A 121 24.70 7.78 -7.32
N SER A 122 24.22 8.90 -7.88
CA SER A 122 24.93 10.18 -7.85
C SER A 122 25.05 10.81 -6.47
N GLU A 123 24.19 10.39 -5.55
CA GLU A 123 24.27 10.73 -4.13
C GLU A 123 24.38 9.46 -3.29
N GLY A 124 25.37 9.44 -2.38
CA GLY A 124 25.59 8.34 -1.45
C GLY A 124 26.54 7.25 -1.93
N GLU A 125 26.62 6.19 -1.13
CA GLU A 125 27.60 5.12 -1.31
C GLU A 125 27.40 4.35 -2.63
N PRO A 126 28.49 4.06 -3.35
CA PRO A 126 28.48 3.16 -4.51
C PRO A 126 27.82 1.82 -4.22
N LEU A 127 27.44 1.13 -5.30
CA LEU A 127 27.08 -0.27 -5.19
C LEU A 127 28.33 -1.09 -4.88
N SER A 128 28.18 -2.11 -4.03
CA SER A 128 29.26 -3.06 -3.81
C SER A 128 29.49 -3.91 -5.08
N PRO A 129 30.67 -4.53 -5.24
CA PRO A 129 30.94 -5.44 -6.37
C PRO A 129 29.89 -6.55 -6.51
N GLU A 130 29.38 -7.07 -5.39
CA GLU A 130 28.35 -8.10 -5.35
C GLU A 130 27.02 -7.58 -5.87
N GLN A 131 26.64 -6.35 -5.50
CA GLN A 131 25.43 -5.68 -5.99
C GLN A 131 25.50 -5.37 -7.48
N ILE A 132 26.67 -4.97 -7.98
CA ILE A 132 26.91 -4.75 -9.41
C ILE A 132 26.78 -6.07 -10.17
N SER A 133 27.42 -7.14 -9.67
CA SER A 133 27.34 -8.48 -10.26
C SER A 133 25.91 -8.99 -10.31
N LEU A 134 25.14 -8.78 -9.23
CA LEU A 134 23.72 -9.15 -9.16
C LEU A 134 22.88 -8.45 -10.23
N ILE A 135 23.04 -7.13 -10.39
CA ILE A 135 22.33 -6.38 -11.44
C ILE A 135 22.76 -6.85 -12.83
N LYS A 136 24.06 -7.11 -13.02
CA LYS A 136 24.60 -7.63 -14.28
C LYS A 136 23.91 -8.93 -14.68
N THR A 137 23.94 -9.93 -13.80
CA THR A 137 23.33 -11.24 -14.04
C THR A 137 21.83 -11.12 -14.30
N TRP A 138 21.12 -10.31 -13.52
CA TRP A 138 19.69 -10.09 -13.75
C TRP A 138 19.36 -9.45 -15.10
N ILE A 139 20.20 -8.53 -15.59
CA ILE A 139 20.06 -7.97 -16.94
C ILE A 139 20.30 -9.05 -18.00
N ASP A 140 21.37 -9.83 -17.82
CA ASP A 140 21.75 -10.91 -18.75
C ASP A 140 20.72 -12.07 -18.77
N GLU A 141 19.97 -12.26 -17.69
CA GLU A 141 18.83 -13.19 -17.60
C GLU A 141 17.53 -12.63 -18.22
N GLY A 142 17.57 -11.42 -18.78
CA GLY A 142 16.45 -10.84 -19.52
C GLY A 142 15.51 -9.96 -18.70
N ILE A 143 15.93 -9.55 -17.49
CA ILE A 143 15.21 -8.61 -16.62
C ILE A 143 13.83 -9.18 -16.25
N ALA A 144 13.86 -10.27 -15.47
CA ALA A 144 12.65 -10.85 -14.89
C ALA A 144 11.96 -9.81 -14.00
N TRP A 145 10.68 -9.57 -14.25
CA TRP A 145 9.87 -8.56 -13.54
C TRP A 145 8.47 -9.09 -13.24
N PRO A 146 7.96 -8.96 -12.01
CA PRO A 146 6.62 -9.41 -11.67
C PRO A 146 5.53 -8.62 -12.40
N LYS A 147 4.53 -9.32 -12.96
CA LYS A 147 3.41 -8.68 -13.66
C LYS A 147 2.68 -7.70 -12.74
N GLY A 148 2.55 -6.45 -13.17
CA GLY A 148 1.84 -5.40 -12.43
C GLY A 148 2.62 -4.74 -11.30
N TYR A 149 3.86 -5.16 -11.02
CA TYR A 149 4.69 -4.50 -10.01
C TYR A 149 5.18 -3.14 -10.52
N SER A 150 5.08 -2.13 -9.66
CA SER A 150 5.56 -0.77 -9.94
C SER A 150 6.20 -0.13 -8.71
N PHE A 151 7.38 0.49 -8.88
CA PHE A 151 7.97 1.35 -7.83
C PHE A 151 7.25 2.70 -7.69
N ALA A 152 6.33 3.04 -8.62
CA ALA A 152 5.51 4.24 -8.52
C ALA A 152 4.35 4.10 -7.55
N GLU A 153 4.10 2.90 -7.01
CA GLU A 153 3.01 2.68 -6.06
C GLU A 153 3.28 3.42 -4.74
N TRP A 154 2.85 4.68 -4.72
CA TRP A 154 2.21 5.24 -3.55
C TRP A 154 1.15 4.24 -3.08
N ARG A 155 1.01 4.06 -1.76
CA ARG A 155 -0.17 3.40 -1.20
C ARG A 155 -1.39 4.00 -1.90
N LYS A 156 -2.04 3.27 -2.81
CA LYS A 156 -3.45 3.51 -3.06
C LYS A 156 -4.08 3.26 -1.71
N ALA A 157 -4.49 4.34 -1.04
CA ALA A 157 -5.26 4.21 0.17
C ALA A 157 -6.36 3.20 -0.16
N PRO A 158 -6.59 2.17 0.66
CA PRO A 158 -7.70 1.23 0.45
C PRO A 158 -9.06 1.94 0.26
N LEU A 159 -9.13 3.22 0.66
CA LEU A 159 -10.25 4.14 0.56
C LEU A 159 -10.13 5.17 -0.58
N ALA A 160 -9.32 4.96 -1.61
CA ALA A 160 -9.34 5.83 -2.79
C ALA A 160 -10.79 5.95 -3.32
N PRO A 161 -11.28 7.16 -3.65
CA PRO A 161 -12.62 7.34 -4.17
C PRO A 161 -12.81 6.43 -5.40
N ARG A 162 -13.76 5.51 -5.30
CA ARG A 162 -14.10 4.58 -6.38
C ARG A 162 -15.55 4.80 -6.76
N VAL A 163 -15.82 4.76 -8.06
CA VAL A 163 -17.19 4.76 -8.56
C VAL A 163 -17.83 3.45 -8.12
N VAL A 164 -18.78 3.56 -7.19
CA VAL A 164 -19.52 2.42 -6.67
C VAL A 164 -20.81 2.25 -7.47
N LYS A 165 -21.08 1.02 -7.93
CA LYS A 165 -22.37 0.69 -8.55
C LYS A 165 -23.44 0.70 -7.46
N LEU A 166 -24.39 1.63 -7.56
CA LEU A 166 -25.49 1.73 -6.61
C LEU A 166 -26.38 0.47 -6.65
N PRO A 167 -26.67 -0.17 -5.51
CA PRO A 167 -27.66 -1.25 -5.42
C PRO A 167 -29.03 -0.75 -5.88
N ALA A 168 -29.89 -1.61 -6.42
CA ALA A 168 -31.24 -1.21 -6.83
C ALA A 168 -32.03 -0.58 -5.66
N ALA A 169 -32.86 0.43 -5.97
CA ALA A 169 -33.76 0.99 -4.97
C ALA A 169 -34.76 -0.08 -4.52
N LYS A 170 -34.94 -0.21 -3.21
CA LYS A 170 -35.94 -1.08 -2.57
C LYS A 170 -36.77 -0.24 -1.62
N ASN A 171 -38.04 -0.62 -1.41
CA ASN A 171 -38.92 -0.01 -0.41
C ASN A 171 -39.05 1.52 -0.56
N GLY A 172 -38.97 2.05 -1.78
CA GLY A 172 -39.06 3.49 -2.04
C GLY A 172 -37.82 4.32 -1.68
N LEU A 173 -36.72 3.68 -1.21
CA LEU A 173 -35.49 4.36 -0.82
C LEU A 173 -34.70 4.83 -2.04
N LYS A 174 -34.69 6.13 -2.26
CA LYS A 174 -34.00 6.77 -3.39
C LYS A 174 -32.58 7.23 -3.04
N ASN A 175 -32.31 7.56 -1.76
CA ASN A 175 -31.03 8.07 -1.33
C ASN A 175 -29.91 7.01 -1.53
N PRO A 176 -28.76 7.38 -2.14
CA PRO A 176 -27.63 6.47 -2.34
C PRO A 176 -27.13 5.76 -1.08
N VAL A 177 -27.08 6.47 0.05
CA VAL A 177 -26.60 5.93 1.34
C VAL A 177 -27.53 4.83 1.82
N ASP A 178 -28.84 5.08 1.82
CA ASP A 178 -29.84 4.08 2.22
C ASP A 178 -29.78 2.84 1.34
N ARG A 179 -29.59 3.01 0.03
CA ARG A 179 -29.44 1.89 -0.93
C ARG A 179 -28.21 1.04 -0.64
N PHE A 180 -27.11 1.63 -0.15
CA PHE A 180 -25.92 0.87 0.27
C PHE A 180 -26.11 0.16 1.61
N LEU A 181 -26.85 0.75 2.54
CA LEU A 181 -27.08 0.18 3.86
C LEU A 181 -28.16 -0.90 3.85
N GLN A 182 -29.15 -0.81 2.96
CA GLN A 182 -30.31 -1.70 2.94
C GLN A 182 -29.93 -3.20 2.88
N PRO A 183 -29.01 -3.67 2.02
CA PRO A 183 -28.62 -5.08 2.01
C PRO A 183 -28.03 -5.56 3.35
N TYR A 184 -27.30 -4.68 4.04
CA TYR A 184 -26.75 -4.97 5.36
C TYR A 184 -27.88 -5.04 6.41
N PHE A 185 -28.83 -4.11 6.39
CA PHE A 185 -29.96 -4.10 7.30
C PHE A 185 -30.90 -5.29 7.10
N ASP A 186 -31.22 -5.64 5.84
CA ASP A 186 -31.99 -6.84 5.49
C ASP A 186 -31.33 -8.10 6.07
N LYS A 187 -30.02 -8.26 5.85
CA LYS A 187 -29.25 -9.41 6.35
C LYS A 187 -29.20 -9.46 7.88
N LYS A 188 -29.24 -8.31 8.55
CA LYS A 188 -29.14 -8.19 10.01
C LYS A 188 -30.50 -8.05 10.71
N GLY A 189 -31.61 -8.07 9.97
CA GLY A 189 -32.94 -7.85 10.52
C GLY A 189 -33.14 -6.48 11.16
N VAL A 190 -32.35 -5.47 10.75
CA VAL A 190 -32.46 -4.10 11.26
C VAL A 190 -33.61 -3.41 10.53
N LYS A 191 -34.65 -3.02 11.29
CA LYS A 191 -35.75 -2.24 10.75
C LYS A 191 -35.33 -0.78 10.58
N GLN A 192 -35.83 -0.15 9.52
CA GLN A 192 -35.65 1.28 9.34
C GLN A 192 -36.35 2.07 10.44
N LYS A 193 -35.73 3.19 10.82
CA LYS A 193 -36.32 4.12 11.78
C LYS A 193 -37.22 5.11 11.06
N GLU A 194 -38.21 5.62 11.78
CA GLU A 194 -39.05 6.71 11.31
C GLU A 194 -38.21 7.97 11.10
N LEU A 195 -38.66 8.81 10.16
CA LEU A 195 -38.08 10.12 9.94
C LEU A 195 -38.26 10.98 11.19
N VAL A 196 -37.27 11.82 11.47
CA VAL A 196 -37.35 12.77 12.57
C VAL A 196 -38.34 13.89 12.24
N ASP A 197 -38.87 14.53 13.28
CA ASP A 197 -39.74 15.69 13.13
C ASP A 197 -38.99 16.92 12.57
N ASP A 198 -39.75 17.89 12.06
CA ASP A 198 -39.23 19.11 11.44
C ASP A 198 -38.28 19.91 12.35
N ARG A 199 -38.58 19.98 13.65
CA ARG A 199 -37.76 20.73 14.60
C ARG A 199 -36.41 20.04 14.79
N THR A 200 -36.43 18.72 14.95
CA THR A 200 -35.24 17.90 15.10
C THR A 200 -34.38 17.94 13.85
N PHE A 201 -34.99 17.81 12.67
CA PHE A 201 -34.28 17.93 11.39
C PHE A 201 -33.61 19.30 11.26
N LEU A 202 -34.38 20.37 11.39
CA LEU A 202 -33.90 21.73 11.13
C LEU A 202 -32.76 22.10 12.08
N ARG A 203 -32.89 21.78 13.37
CA ARG A 203 -31.84 22.01 14.36
C ARG A 203 -30.53 21.28 14.00
N ARG A 204 -30.61 20.01 13.58
CA ARG A 204 -29.42 19.24 13.18
C ARG A 204 -28.77 19.81 11.95
N ALA A 205 -29.54 20.06 10.89
CA ALA A 205 -29.03 20.64 9.65
C ALA A 205 -28.29 21.97 9.89
N TYR A 206 -28.86 22.86 10.70
CA TYR A 206 -28.26 24.14 11.04
C TYR A 206 -26.94 24.01 11.83
N LEU A 207 -26.93 23.16 12.87
CA LEU A 207 -25.74 22.95 13.68
C LEU A 207 -24.63 22.22 12.92
N ASP A 208 -24.99 21.25 12.08
CA ASP A 208 -24.02 20.42 11.35
C ASP A 208 -23.43 21.15 10.14
N LEU A 209 -24.20 22.00 9.46
CA LEU A 209 -23.73 22.69 8.24
C LEU A 209 -23.04 24.01 8.54
N ILE A 210 -23.59 24.80 9.48
CA ILE A 210 -23.12 26.17 9.75
C ILE A 210 -22.84 26.47 11.23
N GLY A 211 -23.00 25.50 12.13
CA GLY A 211 -22.62 25.64 13.55
C GLY A 211 -23.51 26.54 14.40
N LEU A 212 -24.62 27.04 13.87
CA LEU A 212 -25.55 27.95 14.57
C LEU A 212 -26.93 27.31 14.64
N PRO A 213 -27.71 27.49 15.72
CA PRO A 213 -29.10 27.03 15.76
C PRO A 213 -30.01 27.89 14.86
N PRO A 214 -31.14 27.36 14.35
CA PRO A 214 -32.12 28.16 13.63
C PRO A 214 -32.81 29.16 14.56
N THR A 215 -33.20 30.32 14.04
CA THR A 215 -34.03 31.27 14.80
C THR A 215 -35.47 30.75 14.92
N PRO A 216 -36.25 31.24 15.90
CA PRO A 216 -37.67 30.89 16.02
C PRO A 216 -38.46 31.17 14.74
N GLU A 217 -38.16 32.27 14.04
CA GLU A 217 -38.82 32.68 12.80
C GLU A 217 -38.48 31.74 11.64
N GLN A 218 -37.20 31.34 11.51
CA GLN A 218 -36.76 30.34 10.53
C GLN A 218 -37.46 29.01 10.75
N TYR A 219 -37.57 28.58 12.01
CA TYR A 219 -38.32 27.36 12.34
C TYR A 219 -39.81 27.46 12.01
N ARG A 220 -40.48 28.56 12.39
CA ARG A 220 -41.91 28.75 12.08
C ARG A 220 -42.16 28.73 10.57
N SER A 221 -41.28 29.37 9.80
CA SER A 221 -41.35 29.36 8.33
C SER A 221 -41.21 27.93 7.78
N PHE A 222 -40.18 27.20 8.20
CA PHE A 222 -39.92 25.82 7.76
C PHE A 222 -41.02 24.82 8.16
N ALA A 223 -41.55 24.94 9.38
CA ALA A 223 -42.63 24.09 9.87
C ALA A 223 -43.98 24.39 9.19
N GLY A 224 -44.19 25.65 8.81
CA GLY A 224 -45.36 26.08 8.03
C GLY A 224 -45.30 25.67 6.57
N ASP A 225 -44.10 25.51 6.01
CA ASP A 225 -43.89 25.13 4.61
C ASP A 225 -44.42 23.71 4.33
N LYS A 226 -45.23 23.62 3.26
CA LYS A 226 -45.86 22.38 2.77
C LYS A 226 -45.24 21.88 1.47
N ASP A 227 -44.25 22.59 0.94
CA ASP A 227 -43.51 22.13 -0.21
C ASP A 227 -42.77 20.82 0.12
N PRO A 228 -42.98 19.73 -0.64
CA PRO A 228 -42.24 18.49 -0.44
C PRO A 228 -40.71 18.66 -0.55
N ALA A 229 -40.23 19.68 -1.25
CA ALA A 229 -38.81 19.99 -1.43
C ALA A 229 -38.22 20.92 -0.34
N LYS A 230 -38.97 21.22 0.73
CA LYS A 230 -38.51 22.16 1.77
C LYS A 230 -37.20 21.73 2.44
N TYR A 231 -36.98 20.42 2.58
CA TYR A 231 -35.78 19.85 3.21
C TYR A 231 -34.55 20.07 2.34
N GLU A 232 -34.63 19.82 1.02
CA GLU A 232 -33.54 20.13 0.10
C GLU A 232 -33.27 21.64 0.05
N LYS A 233 -34.32 22.46 -0.06
CA LYS A 233 -34.19 23.93 -0.14
C LYS A 233 -33.47 24.53 1.05
N VAL A 234 -33.79 24.07 2.27
CA VAL A 234 -33.11 24.61 3.47
C VAL A 234 -31.66 24.14 3.54
N VAL A 235 -31.35 22.91 3.15
CA VAL A 235 -29.96 22.42 3.08
C VAL A 235 -29.16 23.21 2.06
N ASP A 236 -29.71 23.43 0.86
CA ASP A 236 -29.07 24.23 -0.19
C ASP A 236 -28.83 25.67 0.28
N ALA A 237 -29.81 26.29 0.94
CA ALA A 237 -29.68 27.63 1.49
C ALA A 237 -28.60 27.72 2.59
N LEU A 238 -28.46 26.68 3.43
CA LEU A 238 -27.42 26.61 4.46
C LEU A 238 -26.03 26.41 3.84
N LEU A 239 -25.91 25.54 2.84
CA LEU A 239 -24.66 25.31 2.11
C LEU A 239 -24.21 26.54 1.31
N ALA A 240 -25.16 27.34 0.81
CA ALA A 240 -24.89 28.61 0.15
C ALA A 240 -24.55 29.76 1.12
N ASN A 241 -24.61 29.54 2.43
CA ASN A 241 -24.17 30.52 3.42
C ASN A 241 -22.64 30.46 3.61
N ASP A 242 -21.92 30.96 2.61
CA ASP A 242 -20.45 30.84 2.52
C ASP A 242 -19.73 31.37 3.75
N GLU A 243 -20.28 32.41 4.41
CA GLU A 243 -19.65 32.99 5.60
C GLU A 243 -19.77 32.07 6.81
N HIS A 244 -20.99 31.68 7.21
CA HIS A 244 -21.15 30.83 8.39
C HIS A 244 -20.63 29.41 8.15
N TYR A 245 -20.77 28.89 6.92
CA TYR A 245 -20.16 27.62 6.53
C TYR A 245 -18.63 27.68 6.72
N MET A 246 -17.96 28.69 6.16
CA MET A 246 -16.50 28.83 6.32
C MET A 246 -16.10 28.96 7.79
N GLN A 247 -16.79 29.80 8.58
CA GLN A 247 -16.48 29.98 10.00
C GLN A 247 -16.69 28.71 10.82
N HIS A 248 -17.68 27.89 10.47
CA HIS A 248 -17.93 26.60 11.12
C HIS A 248 -16.81 25.59 10.81
N TRP A 249 -16.46 25.43 9.53
CA TRP A 249 -15.54 24.38 9.07
C TRP A 249 -14.06 24.73 9.24
N ILE A 250 -13.69 26.00 9.41
CA ILE A 250 -12.29 26.41 9.53
C ILE A 250 -11.58 25.76 10.73
N THR A 251 -12.31 25.53 11.83
CA THR A 251 -11.74 24.91 13.04
C THR A 251 -11.40 23.44 12.79
N PHE A 252 -12.31 22.69 12.17
CA PHE A 252 -12.07 21.30 11.77
C PHE A 252 -10.83 21.19 10.86
N TRP A 253 -10.74 22.02 9.83
CA TRP A 253 -9.62 21.94 8.88
C TRP A 253 -8.31 22.41 9.48
N ASN A 254 -8.31 23.42 10.36
CA ASN A 254 -7.11 23.78 11.08
C ASN A 254 -6.57 22.62 11.92
N ASP A 255 -7.44 21.90 12.62
CA ASP A 255 -7.02 20.73 13.39
C ASP A 255 -6.52 19.59 12.49
N ALA A 256 -7.26 19.27 11.42
CA ALA A 256 -6.89 18.23 10.46
C ALA A 256 -5.50 18.47 9.83
N PHE A 257 -5.18 19.72 9.49
CA PHE A 257 -3.87 20.08 8.95
C PHE A 257 -2.81 20.39 10.01
N ARG A 258 -3.18 20.31 11.30
CA ARG A 258 -2.35 20.77 12.42
C ARG A 258 -1.85 22.20 12.21
N ASN A 259 -2.67 23.02 11.56
CA ASN A 259 -2.42 24.42 11.26
C ASN A 259 -2.76 25.27 12.49
N SER A 260 -1.97 26.31 12.71
CA SER A 260 -2.19 27.26 13.80
C SER A 260 -2.29 28.68 13.24
N TYR A 261 -3.16 29.48 13.84
CA TYR A 261 -3.23 30.90 13.59
C TYR A 261 -1.94 31.64 14.01
N THR A 262 -1.20 31.10 15.00
CA THR A 262 -0.13 31.80 15.71
C THR A 262 1.23 31.12 15.65
N ARG A 263 1.31 29.79 15.49
CA ARG A 263 2.59 29.04 15.53
C ARG A 263 2.97 28.40 14.20
N GLN A 264 4.24 28.54 13.85
CA GLN A 264 4.89 27.72 12.82
C GLN A 264 5.19 26.34 13.44
N TYR A 265 4.59 25.29 12.88
CA TYR A 265 4.89 23.92 13.29
C TYR A 265 6.36 23.61 12.93
N HIS A 266 7.14 23.09 13.89
CA HIS A 266 8.57 22.84 13.71
C HIS A 266 8.77 21.73 12.66
N GLY A 267 9.33 22.09 11.50
CA GLY A 267 9.66 21.12 10.44
C GLY A 267 9.24 21.52 9.03
N GLY A 268 9.52 22.76 8.59
CA GLY A 268 9.86 22.99 7.17
C GLY A 268 8.92 23.83 6.30
N ASN A 269 7.70 24.17 6.71
CA ASN A 269 6.84 25.05 5.91
C ASN A 269 6.45 26.34 6.64
N LYS A 270 6.84 27.48 6.06
CA LYS A 270 6.71 28.84 6.60
C LYS A 270 5.30 29.45 6.42
N TYR A 271 4.36 28.72 5.82
CA TYR A 271 3.10 29.29 5.33
C TYR A 271 1.94 29.05 6.28
N ARG A 272 1.26 30.14 6.66
CA ARG A 272 -0.01 30.09 7.38
C ARG A 272 -1.11 29.72 6.39
N LEU A 273 -1.66 28.51 6.50
CA LEU A 273 -2.70 28.04 5.58
C LEU A 273 -4.05 28.69 5.85
N THR A 274 -4.25 29.34 7.00
CA THR A 274 -5.54 29.88 7.43
C THR A 274 -6.21 30.77 6.38
N ASN A 275 -5.50 31.74 5.79
CA ASN A 275 -6.12 32.63 4.80
C ASN A 275 -6.53 31.87 3.54
N TRP A 276 -5.67 30.96 3.08
CA TRP A 276 -5.99 30.09 1.97
C TRP A 276 -7.16 29.14 2.27
N LEU A 277 -7.22 28.59 3.49
CA LEU A 277 -8.32 27.73 3.94
C LEU A 277 -9.64 28.49 3.98
N LYS A 278 -9.65 29.68 4.60
CA LYS A 278 -10.83 30.55 4.62
C LYS A 278 -11.31 30.89 3.21
N ALA A 279 -10.41 31.29 2.33
CA ALA A 279 -10.74 31.60 0.94
C ALA A 279 -11.25 30.35 0.19
N SER A 280 -10.64 29.19 0.41
CA SER A 280 -11.03 27.94 -0.26
C SER A 280 -12.38 27.43 0.22
N LEU A 281 -12.68 27.53 1.52
CA LEU A 281 -13.98 27.16 2.09
C LEU A 281 -15.07 28.13 1.64
N LYS A 282 -14.81 29.43 1.70
CA LYS A 282 -15.77 30.47 1.27
C LYS A 282 -16.10 30.38 -0.22
N ALA A 283 -15.14 29.99 -1.05
CA ALA A 283 -15.36 29.78 -2.49
C ALA A 283 -15.90 28.38 -2.84
N ASN A 284 -16.19 27.54 -1.84
CA ASN A 284 -16.59 26.14 -2.01
C ASN A 284 -15.68 25.37 -2.99
N LYS A 285 -14.36 25.49 -2.79
CA LYS A 285 -13.36 24.91 -3.69
C LYS A 285 -13.57 23.39 -3.81
N PRO A 286 -13.67 22.83 -5.03
CA PRO A 286 -13.79 21.39 -5.24
C PRO A 286 -12.66 20.60 -4.58
N TYR A 287 -13.00 19.43 -4.03
CA TYR A 287 -12.06 18.62 -3.25
C TYR A 287 -10.79 18.23 -4.03
N ASP A 288 -10.91 17.97 -5.33
CA ASP A 288 -9.79 17.65 -6.24
C ASP A 288 -8.81 18.80 -6.43
N GLN A 289 -9.24 20.05 -6.19
CA GLN A 289 -8.37 21.23 -6.19
C GLN A 289 -7.92 21.64 -4.78
N PHE A 290 -8.62 21.15 -3.75
CA PHE A 290 -8.33 21.40 -2.34
C PHE A 290 -7.26 20.46 -1.78
N ALA A 291 -7.25 19.18 -2.23
CA ALA A 291 -6.41 18.10 -1.72
C ALA A 291 -5.00 18.02 -2.34
#